data_AF-A0A378KT51-F1
#
_entry.id   AF-A0A378KT51-F1
#
_cell.length_a   1.000
_cell.length_b   1.000
_cell.length_c   1.000
_cell.angle_alpha   90.00
_cell.angle_beta   90.00
_cell.angle_gamma   90.00
#
_symmetry.space_group_name_H-M   'P 1'
#
loop_
_entity.id
_entity.type
_entity.pdbx_description
1 polymer ?
#
loop_
_entity_poly.entity_id
_entity_poly.type
_entity_poly.pdbx_seq_one_letter_code
_entity_poly.pdbx_strand_id
1 'polypeptide(L)'
;MSDLRPIQTGHSFAKDPLIAAKELHAAVYQPNMELIIFFCSSHYDLDKLADALNSLFPNEQVIGCTTAGEIGPGGYSEYTLSGVSFSSNGFKVATGYVNDLKNLNNEKSHEFVNTLLQQLEVKAPDTTPFNSFAFLMIDGMSLREEPTARKFQNALGEVTLFGVGSFFIVEKMGVFSGNPGMLLLCLMSMG
;
A
#
# COMPACT_ATOMS: atom_id res chain seq x y z
N MET A 1 -8.90 29.42 7.38
CA MET A 1 -8.56 28.01 7.65
C MET A 1 -8.32 27.37 6.30
N SER A 2 -7.09 27.00 5.99
CA SER A 2 -6.70 26.40 4.70
C SER A 2 -7.38 25.03 4.56
N ASP A 3 -8.02 24.79 3.42
CA ASP A 3 -8.46 23.46 2.97
C ASP A 3 -7.26 22.51 2.98
N LEU A 4 -7.08 21.78 4.08
CA LEU A 4 -6.14 20.66 4.13
C LEU A 4 -6.77 19.55 3.30
N ARG A 5 -6.28 19.37 2.08
CA ARG A 5 -6.68 18.23 1.26
C ARG A 5 -6.32 16.97 2.03
N PRO A 6 -7.24 16.03 2.25
CA PRO A 6 -6.97 14.82 3.03
C PRO A 6 -6.06 13.83 2.26
N ILE A 7 -5.79 14.12 0.99
CA ILE A 7 -4.95 13.33 0.10
C ILE A 7 -3.95 14.27 -0.59
N GLN A 8 -2.67 13.89 -0.59
CA GLN A 8 -1.63 14.52 -1.40
C GLN A 8 -0.99 13.49 -2.32
N THR A 9 -0.63 13.89 -3.54
CA THR A 9 0.05 13.03 -4.51
C THR A 9 1.39 13.64 -4.91
N GLY A 10 2.35 12.79 -5.23
CA GLY A 10 3.71 13.19 -5.57
C GLY A 10 4.35 12.21 -6.53
N HIS A 11 5.37 12.68 -7.25
CA HIS A 11 6.18 11.85 -8.11
C HIS A 11 7.62 12.36 -8.18
N SER A 12 8.53 11.47 -8.53
CA SER A 12 9.96 11.72 -8.75
C SER A 12 10.41 10.99 -10.01
N PHE A 13 11.32 11.63 -10.74
CA PHE A 13 12.06 11.06 -11.87
C PHE A 13 13.57 10.92 -11.56
N ALA A 14 13.97 11.16 -10.31
CA ALA A 14 15.36 11.09 -9.90
C ALA A 14 15.85 9.63 -9.92
N LYS A 15 16.93 9.35 -10.65
CA LYS A 15 17.49 7.98 -10.70
C LYS A 15 18.11 7.53 -9.38
N ASP A 16 18.55 8.48 -8.56
CA ASP A 16 19.10 8.19 -7.24
C ASP A 16 17.96 7.92 -6.24
N PRO A 17 17.92 6.76 -5.57
CA PRO A 17 16.83 6.38 -4.69
C PRO A 17 16.66 7.31 -3.47
N LEU A 18 17.76 7.91 -2.97
CA LEU A 18 17.70 8.82 -1.84
C LEU A 18 17.13 10.18 -2.28
N ILE A 19 17.50 10.67 -3.46
CA ILE A 19 16.92 11.88 -4.04
C ILE A 19 15.44 11.64 -4.33
N ALA A 20 15.08 10.52 -4.95
CA ALA A 20 13.71 10.18 -5.25
C ALA A 20 12.83 10.11 -4.01
N ALA A 21 13.30 9.46 -2.94
CA ALA A 21 12.58 9.40 -1.67
C ALA A 21 12.36 10.79 -1.06
N LYS A 22 13.35 11.69 -1.13
CA LYS A 22 13.23 13.08 -0.64
C LYS A 22 12.23 13.90 -1.45
N GLU A 23 12.28 13.78 -2.78
CA GLU A 23 11.32 14.44 -3.67
C GLU A 23 9.89 13.95 -3.42
N LEU A 24 9.69 12.63 -3.32
CA LEU A 24 8.40 12.05 -2.97
C LEU A 24 7.91 12.56 -1.61
N HIS A 25 8.76 12.48 -0.58
CA HIS A 25 8.42 12.97 0.76
C HIS A 25 7.99 14.43 0.72
N ALA A 26 8.77 15.31 0.09
CA ALA A 26 8.43 16.72 -0.01
C ALA A 26 7.08 16.98 -0.70
N ALA A 27 6.72 16.16 -1.69
CA ALA A 27 5.48 16.29 -2.45
C ALA A 27 4.26 15.75 -1.69
N VAL A 28 4.39 14.66 -0.93
CA VAL A 28 3.27 14.02 -0.23
C VAL A 28 3.17 14.42 1.25
N TYR A 29 4.13 15.17 1.79
CA TYR A 29 4.14 15.54 3.19
C TYR A 29 2.91 16.36 3.58
N GLN A 30 2.26 15.96 4.67
CA GLN A 30 1.21 16.71 5.32
C GLN A 30 1.23 16.43 6.82
N PRO A 31 0.70 17.33 7.66
CA PRO A 31 0.54 17.05 9.09
C PRO A 31 -0.36 15.85 9.32
N ASN A 32 0.01 15.00 10.27
CA ASN A 32 -0.76 13.82 10.70
C ASN A 32 -1.12 12.90 9.51
N MET A 33 -0.14 12.22 8.94
CA MET A 33 -0.34 11.20 7.92
C MET A 33 -0.71 9.87 8.56
N GLU A 34 -1.77 9.23 8.06
CA GLU A 34 -2.17 7.88 8.44
C GLU A 34 -1.44 6.83 7.59
N LEU A 35 -1.31 7.08 6.28
CA LEU A 35 -0.78 6.12 5.33
C LEU A 35 -0.10 6.82 4.16
N ILE A 36 1.00 6.24 3.69
CA ILE A 36 1.65 6.55 2.43
C ILE A 36 1.62 5.28 1.57
N ILE A 37 1.13 5.39 0.34
CA ILE A 37 1.21 4.35 -0.69
C ILE A 37 2.15 4.85 -1.78
N PHE A 38 3.15 4.06 -2.15
CA PHE A 38 4.04 4.39 -3.26
C PHE A 38 4.14 3.27 -4.30
N PHE A 39 4.49 3.66 -5.52
CA PHE A 39 4.75 2.81 -6.66
C PHE A 39 6.12 3.21 -7.22
N CYS A 40 7.03 2.25 -7.37
CA CYS A 40 8.38 2.56 -7.85
C CYS A 40 8.80 1.66 -9.01
N SER A 41 9.69 2.18 -9.86
CA SER A 41 10.33 1.38 -10.90
C SER A 41 11.19 0.27 -10.28
N SER A 42 11.12 -0.93 -10.83
CA SER A 42 12.00 -2.06 -10.45
C SER A 42 13.50 -1.81 -10.71
N HIS A 43 13.86 -0.72 -11.41
CA HIS A 43 15.25 -0.32 -11.66
C HIS A 43 15.93 0.36 -10.46
N TYR A 44 15.18 0.76 -9.43
CA TYR A 44 15.80 1.27 -8.20
C TYR A 44 16.53 0.18 -7.43
N ASP A 45 17.56 0.58 -6.71
CA ASP A 45 18.05 -0.17 -5.57
C ASP A 45 16.98 -0.11 -4.47
N LEU A 46 16.14 -1.15 -4.40
CA LEU A 46 14.95 -1.19 -3.54
C LEU A 46 15.32 -1.10 -2.06
N ASP A 47 16.47 -1.66 -1.68
CA ASP A 47 16.99 -1.61 -0.33
C ASP A 47 17.33 -0.15 0.02
N LYS A 48 18.11 0.54 -0.81
CA LYS A 48 18.41 1.95 -0.55
C LYS A 48 17.18 2.86 -0.57
N LEU A 49 16.25 2.61 -1.50
CA LEU A 49 15.03 3.40 -1.63
C LEU A 49 14.17 3.28 -0.37
N ALA A 50 13.96 2.05 0.07
CA ALA A 50 13.11 1.85 1.21
C ALA A 50 13.80 2.34 2.50
N ASP A 51 15.15 2.31 2.61
CA ASP A 51 15.88 2.82 3.79
C ASP A 51 15.66 4.32 3.92
N ALA A 52 15.72 5.00 2.77
CA ALA A 52 15.44 6.43 2.67
C ALA A 52 13.99 6.76 3.03
N LEU A 53 13.02 6.01 2.51
CA LEU A 53 11.60 6.21 2.82
C LEU A 53 11.29 5.97 4.31
N ASN A 54 11.82 4.90 4.91
CA ASN A 54 11.66 4.64 6.34
C ASN A 54 12.27 5.75 7.21
N SER A 55 13.42 6.28 6.80
CA SER A 55 14.07 7.38 7.51
C SER A 55 13.28 8.69 7.43
N LEU A 56 12.58 8.91 6.31
CA LEU A 56 11.75 10.09 6.07
C LEU A 56 10.35 9.99 6.72
N PHE A 57 9.83 8.77 6.91
CA PHE A 57 8.53 8.49 7.50
C PHE A 57 8.65 7.57 8.74
N PRO A 58 9.29 8.04 9.82
CA PRO A 58 9.63 7.18 10.95
C PRO A 58 8.40 6.68 11.73
N ASN A 59 7.30 7.43 11.71
CA ASN A 59 6.12 7.13 12.53
C ASN A 59 4.93 6.69 11.68
N GLU A 60 4.90 7.07 10.42
CA GLU A 60 3.79 6.87 9.51
C GLU A 60 3.81 5.46 8.94
N GLN A 61 2.66 4.99 8.49
CA GLN A 61 2.58 3.74 7.77
C GLN A 61 2.96 3.95 6.32
N VAL A 62 3.97 3.21 5.84
CA VAL A 62 4.42 3.28 4.44
C VAL A 62 4.26 1.90 3.82
N ILE A 63 3.50 1.87 2.73
CA ILE A 63 3.32 0.70 1.91
C ILE A 63 3.63 1.03 0.46
N GLY A 64 4.07 0.05 -0.31
CA GLY A 64 4.29 0.29 -1.72
C GLY A 64 4.61 -0.96 -2.49
N CYS A 65 4.75 -0.82 -3.79
CA CYS A 65 5.05 -1.95 -4.65
C CYS A 65 5.84 -1.51 -5.88
N THR A 66 6.51 -2.45 -6.53
CA THR A 66 7.20 -2.16 -7.79
C THR A 66 6.22 -2.21 -8.95
N THR A 67 6.39 -1.32 -9.93
CA THR A 67 5.71 -1.38 -11.22
C THR A 67 6.71 -1.81 -12.29
N ALA A 68 6.22 -2.40 -13.37
CA ALA A 68 7.02 -2.69 -14.56
C ALA A 68 7.38 -1.42 -15.36
N GLY A 69 7.29 -0.23 -14.75
CA GLY A 69 7.33 1.09 -15.40
C GLY A 69 6.01 1.85 -15.23
N GLU A 70 6.05 3.16 -15.42
CA GLU A 70 4.86 4.03 -15.37
C GLU A 70 4.59 4.63 -16.75
N ILE A 71 3.32 4.67 -17.15
CA ILE A 71 2.87 5.43 -18.31
C ILE A 71 2.49 6.81 -17.81
N GLY A 72 3.40 7.77 -17.95
CA GLY A 72 3.17 9.17 -17.64
C GLY A 72 2.60 9.94 -18.84
N PRO A 73 2.24 11.23 -18.67
CA PRO A 73 1.80 12.09 -19.77
C PRO A 73 2.81 12.19 -20.93
N GLY A 74 4.09 11.93 -20.67
CA GLY A 74 5.17 11.89 -21.66
C GLY A 74 5.46 10.51 -22.28
N GLY A 75 4.65 9.49 -21.96
CA GLY A 75 4.87 8.11 -22.40
C GLY A 75 5.50 7.23 -21.32
N TYR A 76 6.04 6.08 -21.75
CA TYR A 76 6.67 5.11 -20.86
C TYR A 76 7.92 5.70 -20.22
N SER A 77 7.95 5.72 -18.89
CA SER A 77 9.06 6.26 -18.10
C SER A 77 9.65 5.19 -17.18
N GLU A 78 10.98 5.13 -17.15
CA GLU A 78 11.77 4.32 -16.24
C GLU A 78 12.31 5.18 -15.09
N TYR A 79 12.68 4.57 -13.96
CA TYR A 79 13.13 5.29 -12.75
C TYR A 79 12.09 6.27 -12.18
N THR A 80 10.82 5.91 -12.26
CA THR A 80 9.74 6.69 -11.66
C THR A 80 9.45 6.21 -10.25
N LEU A 81 9.16 7.16 -9.36
CA LEU A 81 8.61 6.89 -8.04
C LEU A 81 7.40 7.80 -7.87
N SER A 82 6.21 7.22 -7.80
CA SER A 82 4.95 7.92 -7.57
C SER A 82 4.37 7.52 -6.23
N GLY A 83 3.60 8.40 -5.59
CA GLY A 83 2.94 8.06 -4.35
C GLY A 83 1.85 9.01 -3.92
N VAL A 84 1.13 8.58 -2.89
CA VAL A 84 -0.01 9.27 -2.32
C VAL A 84 0.06 9.15 -0.80
N SER A 85 -0.26 10.23 -0.08
CA SER A 85 -0.44 10.21 1.37
C SER A 85 -1.89 10.50 1.75
N PHE A 86 -2.33 9.88 2.84
CA PHE A 86 -3.66 10.02 3.41
C PHE A 86 -3.54 10.63 4.81
N SER A 87 -4.34 11.65 5.11
CA SER A 87 -4.34 12.31 6.41
C SER A 87 -5.16 11.50 7.42
N SER A 88 -4.67 11.40 8.65
CA SER A 88 -5.37 10.76 9.77
C SER A 88 -6.66 11.46 10.18
N ASN A 89 -6.90 12.67 9.67
CA ASN A 89 -8.15 13.40 9.91
C ASN A 89 -9.31 12.89 9.05
N GLY A 90 -9.02 12.33 7.87
CA GLY A 90 -10.03 11.83 6.93
C GLY A 90 -9.99 10.32 6.73
N PHE A 91 -8.88 9.67 7.10
CA PHE A 91 -8.67 8.24 6.87
C PHE A 91 -8.22 7.54 8.14
N LYS A 92 -8.74 6.33 8.34
CA LYS A 92 -8.20 5.33 9.26
C LYS A 92 -7.85 4.07 8.52
N VAL A 93 -6.69 3.51 8.86
CA VAL A 93 -6.11 2.40 8.11
C VAL A 93 -5.80 1.23 9.04
N ALA A 94 -6.15 0.03 8.60
CA ALA A 94 -5.56 -1.21 9.11
C ALA A 94 -4.86 -1.92 7.97
N THR A 95 -3.65 -2.44 8.23
CA THR A 95 -2.92 -3.24 7.25
C THR A 95 -2.43 -4.53 7.86
N GLY A 96 -2.21 -5.51 6.99
CA GLY A 96 -1.40 -6.67 7.33
C GLY A 96 -0.85 -7.33 6.08
N TYR A 97 0.16 -8.18 6.29
CA TYR A 97 0.74 -9.02 5.25
C TYR A 97 0.46 -10.51 5.47
N VAL A 98 0.45 -11.25 4.36
CA VAL A 98 0.58 -12.71 4.33
C VAL A 98 1.84 -13.08 3.54
N ASN A 99 2.75 -13.87 4.13
CA ASN A 99 4.01 -14.30 3.49
C ASN A 99 3.90 -15.65 2.74
N ASP A 100 2.81 -16.40 2.94
CA ASP A 100 2.64 -17.75 2.38
C ASP A 100 1.27 -17.89 1.72
N LEU A 101 1.15 -17.36 0.50
CA LEU A 101 -0.06 -17.51 -0.30
C LEU A 101 -0.34 -18.97 -0.71
N LYS A 102 0.66 -19.86 -0.71
CA LYS A 102 0.47 -21.26 -1.11
C LYS A 102 -0.38 -22.01 -0.09
N ASN A 103 -0.15 -21.75 1.19
CA ASN A 103 -0.87 -22.37 2.30
C ASN A 103 -2.02 -21.53 2.85
N LEU A 104 -2.39 -20.45 2.16
CA LEU A 104 -3.53 -19.61 2.50
C LEU A 104 -4.84 -20.32 2.12
N ASN A 105 -5.47 -20.95 3.11
CA ASN A 105 -6.80 -21.57 2.98
C ASN A 105 -7.92 -20.57 3.33
N ASN A 106 -9.19 -21.01 3.24
CA ASN A 106 -10.33 -20.12 3.52
C ASN A 106 -10.33 -19.66 4.99
N GLU A 107 -10.09 -20.56 5.95
CA GLU A 107 -10.09 -20.25 7.38
C GLU A 107 -9.07 -19.17 7.72
N LYS A 108 -7.81 -19.35 7.30
CA LYS A 108 -6.74 -18.36 7.49
C LYS A 108 -7.05 -17.02 6.80
N SER A 109 -7.70 -17.07 5.63
CA SER A 109 -8.11 -15.85 4.93
C SER A 109 -9.17 -15.08 5.73
N HIS A 110 -10.17 -15.78 6.25
CA HIS A 110 -11.21 -15.19 7.10
C HIS A 110 -10.63 -14.62 8.39
N GLU A 111 -9.76 -15.37 9.08
CA GLU A 111 -9.10 -14.92 10.30
C GLU A 111 -8.26 -13.66 10.06
N PHE A 112 -7.48 -13.65 8.97
CA PHE A 112 -6.66 -12.51 8.57
C PHE A 112 -7.51 -11.26 8.31
N VAL A 113 -8.55 -11.39 7.46
CA VAL A 113 -9.44 -10.26 7.14
C VAL A 113 -10.20 -9.76 8.37
N ASN A 114 -10.73 -10.66 9.20
CA ASN A 114 -11.45 -10.29 10.43
C ASN A 114 -10.55 -9.55 11.41
N THR A 115 -9.28 -9.96 11.53
CA THR A 115 -8.30 -9.25 12.36
C THR A 115 -8.13 -7.80 11.90
N LEU A 116 -8.02 -7.57 10.60
CA LEU A 116 -7.89 -6.21 10.05
C LEU A 116 -9.16 -5.39 10.19
N LEU A 117 -10.34 -6.00 10.00
CA LEU A 117 -11.63 -5.34 10.24
C LEU A 117 -11.77 -4.90 11.70
N GLN A 118 -11.42 -5.76 12.66
CA GLN A 118 -11.44 -5.42 14.09
C GLN A 118 -10.45 -4.31 14.43
N GLN A 119 -9.25 -4.34 13.87
CA GLN A 119 -8.27 -3.26 14.05
C GLN A 119 -8.78 -1.93 13.48
N LEU A 120 -9.46 -1.95 12.33
CA LEU A 120 -10.05 -0.76 11.73
C LEU A 120 -11.20 -0.23 12.59
N GLU A 121 -12.08 -1.12 13.07
CA GLU A 121 -13.23 -0.76 13.92
C GLU A 121 -12.79 -0.07 15.21
N VAL A 122 -11.69 -0.52 15.84
CA VAL A 122 -11.11 0.15 17.02
C VAL A 122 -10.63 1.57 16.70
N LYS A 123 -10.11 1.81 15.49
CA LYS A 123 -9.61 3.12 15.06
C LYS A 123 -10.72 4.04 14.55
N ALA A 124 -11.77 3.47 13.95
CA ALA A 124 -12.91 4.13 13.34
C ALA A 124 -14.20 3.35 13.67
N PRO A 125 -14.83 3.61 14.83
CA PRO A 125 -16.05 2.91 15.26
C PRO A 125 -17.24 3.10 14.30
N ASP A 126 -17.26 4.19 13.54
CA ASP A 126 -18.30 4.50 12.55
C ASP A 126 -18.03 3.86 11.17
N THR A 127 -17.12 2.87 11.10
CA THR A 127 -16.81 2.15 9.87
C THR A 127 -18.04 1.36 9.39
N THR A 128 -18.39 1.54 8.11
CA THR A 128 -19.44 0.79 7.41
C THR A 128 -18.89 0.25 6.09
N PRO A 129 -19.51 -0.77 5.48
CA PRO A 129 -19.10 -1.25 4.16
C PRO A 129 -19.15 -0.18 3.04
N PHE A 130 -19.92 0.90 3.24
CA PHE A 130 -20.10 1.96 2.24
C PHE A 130 -19.13 3.12 2.38
N ASN A 131 -18.50 3.29 3.54
CA ASN A 131 -17.43 4.27 3.77
C ASN A 131 -16.05 3.61 3.88
N SER A 132 -15.97 2.31 3.56
CA SER A 132 -14.73 1.57 3.61
C SER A 132 -14.46 0.77 2.36
N PHE A 133 -13.17 0.58 2.10
CA PHE A 133 -12.69 -0.24 1.01
C PHE A 133 -11.41 -0.95 1.42
N ALA A 134 -11.12 -2.01 0.70
CA ALA A 134 -9.93 -2.81 0.88
C ALA A 134 -9.06 -2.72 -0.37
N PHE A 135 -7.81 -2.29 -0.19
CA PHE A 135 -6.81 -2.22 -1.24
C PHE A 135 -5.86 -3.41 -1.13
N LEU A 136 -5.87 -4.26 -2.15
CA LEU A 136 -5.04 -5.45 -2.24
C LEU A 136 -3.81 -5.19 -3.11
N MET A 137 -2.62 -5.40 -2.55
CA MET A 137 -1.42 -5.60 -3.34
C MET A 137 -1.03 -7.06 -3.25
N ILE A 138 -0.77 -7.71 -4.39
CA ILE A 138 -0.42 -9.13 -4.46
C ILE A 138 0.72 -9.35 -5.45
N ASP A 139 1.61 -10.32 -5.15
CA ASP A 139 2.63 -10.76 -6.09
C ASP A 139 2.00 -11.43 -7.34
N GLY A 140 2.12 -10.79 -8.50
CA GLY A 140 1.56 -11.28 -9.76
C GLY A 140 2.29 -12.49 -10.34
N MET A 141 3.54 -12.74 -9.94
CA MET A 141 4.24 -13.96 -10.32
C MET A 141 3.76 -15.20 -9.56
N SER A 142 2.97 -15.00 -8.50
CA SER A 142 2.43 -16.12 -7.71
C SER A 142 1.34 -16.91 -8.44
N LEU A 143 0.70 -16.32 -9.47
CA LEU A 143 -0.53 -16.84 -10.09
C LEU A 143 -1.65 -17.10 -9.05
N ARG A 144 -1.62 -16.40 -7.91
CA ARG A 144 -2.60 -16.52 -6.82
C ARG A 144 -3.52 -15.31 -6.69
N GLU A 145 -3.42 -14.33 -7.58
CA GLU A 145 -4.19 -13.07 -7.52
C GLU A 145 -5.69 -13.32 -7.42
N GLU A 146 -6.27 -13.98 -8.43
CA GLU A 146 -7.70 -14.26 -8.48
C GLU A 146 -8.18 -15.19 -7.34
N PRO A 147 -7.53 -16.35 -7.06
CA PRO A 147 -7.93 -17.20 -5.93
C PRO A 147 -7.88 -16.50 -4.58
N THR A 148 -6.91 -15.60 -4.37
CA THR A 148 -6.73 -14.88 -3.11
C THR A 148 -7.74 -13.75 -2.98
N ALA A 149 -7.91 -12.95 -4.03
CA ALA A 149 -8.92 -11.89 -4.09
C ALA A 149 -10.32 -12.44 -3.82
N ARG A 150 -10.67 -13.60 -4.38
CA ARG A 150 -11.96 -14.25 -4.12
C ARG A 150 -12.15 -14.66 -2.66
N LYS A 151 -11.13 -15.25 -2.02
CA LYS A 151 -11.19 -15.61 -0.59
C LYS A 151 -11.35 -14.38 0.28
N PHE A 152 -10.67 -13.30 -0.06
CA PHE A 152 -10.70 -12.07 0.70
C PHE A 152 -12.03 -11.34 0.53
N GLN A 153 -12.55 -11.23 -0.70
CA GLN A 153 -13.89 -10.67 -0.92
C GLN A 153 -14.96 -11.44 -0.15
N ASN A 154 -14.89 -12.77 -0.12
CA ASN A 154 -15.81 -13.60 0.66
C ASN A 154 -15.74 -13.29 2.17
N ALA A 155 -14.55 -12.98 2.69
CA ALA A 155 -14.35 -12.62 4.09
C ALA A 155 -14.74 -11.17 4.40
N LEU A 156 -14.53 -10.25 3.44
CA LEU A 156 -14.86 -8.84 3.53
C LEU A 156 -16.37 -8.55 3.45
N GLY A 157 -17.14 -9.48 2.89
CA GLY A 157 -18.58 -9.30 2.70
C GLY A 157 -18.85 -8.16 1.72
N GLU A 158 -19.53 -7.12 2.20
CA GLU A 158 -19.94 -5.97 1.39
C GLU A 158 -18.84 -4.90 1.23
N VAL A 159 -17.74 -4.99 1.99
CA VAL A 159 -16.60 -4.07 1.82
C VAL A 159 -16.00 -4.30 0.43
N THR A 160 -15.83 -3.23 -0.34
CA THR A 160 -15.33 -3.31 -1.71
C THR A 160 -13.84 -3.65 -1.70
N LEU A 161 -13.44 -4.73 -2.36
CA LEU A 161 -12.05 -5.08 -2.61
C LEU A 161 -11.64 -4.65 -4.02
N PHE A 162 -10.57 -3.87 -4.12
CA PHE A 162 -9.85 -3.65 -5.38
C PHE A 162 -8.36 -3.82 -5.16
N GLY A 163 -7.61 -4.07 -6.22
CA GLY A 163 -6.19 -4.35 -6.06
C GLY A 163 -5.39 -4.30 -7.33
N VAL A 164 -4.07 -4.40 -7.13
CA VAL A 164 -3.07 -4.43 -8.19
C VAL A 164 -2.20 -5.68 -8.02
N GLY A 165 -1.91 -6.32 -9.15
CA GLY A 165 -0.81 -7.28 -9.27
C GLY A 165 0.52 -6.53 -9.37
N SER A 166 1.48 -6.88 -8.52
CA SER A 166 2.81 -6.26 -8.50
C SER A 166 3.89 -7.32 -8.43
N PHE A 167 5.13 -6.98 -8.80
CA PHE A 167 6.28 -7.88 -8.67
C PHE A 167 6.87 -7.93 -7.25
N PHE A 168 6.62 -6.94 -6.37
CA PHE A 168 7.10 -6.90 -4.97
C PHE A 168 6.23 -5.97 -4.13
N ILE A 169 5.95 -6.33 -2.87
CA ILE A 169 5.19 -5.52 -1.91
C ILE A 169 6.13 -5.08 -0.79
N VAL A 170 5.99 -3.83 -0.34
CA VAL A 170 6.70 -3.26 0.79
C VAL A 170 5.65 -2.90 1.83
N GLU A 171 5.73 -3.50 3.01
CA GLU A 171 4.93 -3.11 4.18
C GLU A 171 5.92 -2.79 5.30
N LYS A 172 6.30 -1.52 5.41
CA LYS A 172 7.40 -1.00 6.26
C LYS A 172 8.70 -1.79 6.12
N MET A 173 9.50 -1.38 5.14
CA MET A 173 10.78 -1.94 4.73
C MET A 173 11.43 -2.97 5.69
N GLY A 174 11.20 -4.22 5.35
CA GLY A 174 12.22 -5.25 5.42
C GLY A 174 12.43 -5.74 3.99
N VAL A 175 13.67 -5.73 3.52
CA VAL A 175 14.06 -6.32 2.25
C VAL A 175 13.70 -7.80 2.29
N PHE A 176 12.64 -8.21 1.57
CA PHE A 176 12.35 -9.62 1.37
C PHE A 176 12.72 -10.02 -0.05
N SER A 177 13.97 -10.49 -0.15
CA SER A 177 14.45 -11.33 -1.24
C SER A 177 13.50 -12.53 -1.44
N GLY A 178 12.73 -12.52 -2.52
CA GLY A 178 12.42 -13.72 -3.30
C GLY A 178 11.46 -14.76 -2.72
N ASN A 179 10.56 -14.43 -1.81
CA ASN A 179 9.49 -15.36 -1.40
C ASN A 179 8.21 -15.15 -2.24
N PRO A 180 7.75 -16.16 -3.01
CA PRO A 180 6.54 -16.03 -3.83
C PRO A 180 5.30 -16.05 -2.94
N GLY A 181 4.58 -14.94 -2.92
CA GLY A 181 3.27 -14.82 -2.29
C GLY A 181 3.24 -13.90 -1.08
N MET A 182 3.53 -12.63 -1.34
CA MET A 182 3.22 -11.55 -0.41
C MET A 182 1.87 -10.93 -0.78
N LEU A 183 1.12 -10.51 0.23
CA LEU A 183 -0.20 -9.92 0.07
C LEU A 183 -0.41 -8.85 1.13
N LEU A 184 -0.74 -7.63 0.72
CA LEU A 184 -1.07 -6.56 1.64
C LEU A 184 -2.50 -6.12 1.44
N LEU A 185 -3.30 -6.19 2.50
CA LEU A 185 -4.67 -5.67 2.53
C LEU A 185 -4.68 -4.38 3.35
N CYS A 186 -4.94 -3.25 2.71
CA CYS A 186 -5.15 -1.98 3.38
C CYS A 186 -6.64 -1.69 3.45
N LEU A 187 -7.24 -1.74 4.65
CA LEU A 187 -8.61 -1.32 4.86
C LEU A 187 -8.62 0.15 5.22
N MET A 188 -9.33 0.95 4.43
CA MET A 188 -9.50 2.37 4.66
C MET A 188 -10.94 2.67 5.00
N SER A 189 -11.18 3.42 6.09
CA SER A 189 -12.46 4.07 6.34
C SER A 189 -12.33 5.58 6.14
N MET A 190 -13.28 6.17 5.42
CA MET A 190 -13.42 7.60 5.20
C MET A 190 -14.36 8.18 6.26
N GLY A 191 -13.82 9.08 7.08
CA GLY A 191 -14.58 9.82 8.10
C GLY A 191 -15.25 11.08 7.57
#